data_AF-A0AAD6RG27-F1
#
_entry.id   AF-A0AAD6RG27-F1
#
_cell.length_a   1.000
_cell.length_b   1.000
_cell.length_c   1.000
_cell.angle_alpha   90.00
_cell.angle_beta   90.00
_cell.angle_gamma   90.00
#
_symmetry.space_group_name_H-M   'P 1'
#
loop_
_entity.id
_entity.type
_entity.pdbx_description
1 polymer ?
#
loop_
_entity_poly.entity_id
_entity_poly.type
_entity_poly.pdbx_seq_one_letter_code
_entity_poly.pdbx_strand_id
1 'polypeptide(L)' 'MAGDCFTLADLHHLPNTQALLGTPSKKLFDSRPHVSAWVASITERPAWGKVLALIPK' A
#
# COMPACT_ATOMS: atom_id res chain seq x y z
N MET A 1 3.69 6.37 -9.66
CA MET A 1 2.62 6.00 -10.61
C MET A 1 1.76 7.25 -10.78
N ALA A 2 1.27 7.56 -11.99
CA ALA A 2 0.39 8.70 -12.31
C ALA A 2 0.76 10.10 -11.72
N GLY A 3 2.07 10.44 -11.69
CA GLY A 3 2.55 11.78 -11.30
C GLY A 3 2.91 11.90 -9.82
N ASP A 4 3.05 13.15 -9.34
CA ASP A 4 3.49 13.49 -7.98
C ASP A 4 2.34 13.51 -6.95
N CYS A 5 1.12 13.18 -7.38
CA CYS A 5 -0.08 13.19 -6.55
C CYS A 5 -0.69 11.78 -6.45
N PHE A 6 -1.33 11.49 -5.32
CA PHE A 6 -2.12 10.27 -5.16
C PHE A 6 -3.33 10.27 -6.11
N THR A 7 -3.50 9.20 -6.88
CA THR A 7 -4.59 9.03 -7.83
C THR A 7 -5.34 7.71 -7.62
N LEU A 8 -6.37 7.48 -8.43
CA LEU A 8 -7.04 6.18 -8.47
C LEU A 8 -6.07 5.05 -8.84
N ALA A 9 -5.03 5.28 -9.65
CA ALA A 9 -4.07 4.24 -9.97
C ALA A 9 -3.40 3.68 -8.71
N ASP A 10 -3.02 4.56 -7.76
CA ASP A 10 -2.43 4.17 -6.49
C ASP A 10 -3.45 3.45 -5.59
N LEU A 11 -4.69 3.94 -5.55
CA LEU A 11 -5.78 3.37 -4.74
C LEU A 11 -6.07 1.91 -5.12
N HIS A 12 -6.11 1.59 -6.42
CA HIS A 12 -6.41 0.23 -6.88
C HIS A 12 -5.36 -0.81 -6.44
N HIS A 13 -4.15 -0.40 -6.08
CA HIS A 13 -3.11 -1.31 -5.59
C HIS A 13 -3.23 -1.63 -4.09
N LEU A 14 -3.92 -0.80 -3.29
CA LEU A 14 -3.95 -0.91 -1.84
C LEU A 14 -4.38 -2.29 -1.30
N PRO A 15 -5.47 -2.93 -1.78
CA PRO A 15 -5.94 -4.20 -1.21
C PRO A 15 -4.90 -5.33 -1.35
N ASN A 16 -4.37 -5.52 -2.57
CA ASN A 16 -3.41 -6.58 -2.84
C ASN A 16 -2.06 -6.30 -2.18
N THR A 17 -1.59 -5.05 -2.22
CA THR A 17 -0.35 -4.66 -1.55
C THR A 17 -0.45 -4.94 -0.05
N GLN A 18 -1.52 -4.50 0.62
CA GLN A 18 -1.72 -4.74 2.05
C GLN A 18 -1.70 -6.24 2.40
N ALA A 19 -2.39 -7.07 1.62
CA ALA A 19 -2.39 -8.51 1.83
C ALA A 19 -0.98 -9.11 1.70
N LEU A 20 -0.23 -8.70 0.68
CA LEU A 20 1.12 -9.19 0.43
C LEU A 20 2.15 -8.73 1.46
N LEU A 21 1.95 -7.56 2.10
CA LEU A 21 2.80 -7.09 3.19
C LEU A 21 2.78 -8.04 4.41
N GLY A 22 1.72 -8.82 4.60
CA GLY A 22 1.63 -9.86 5.62
C GLY A 22 2.30 -11.20 5.26
N THR A 23 2.97 -11.30 4.11
CA THR A 23 3.54 -12.56 3.58
C THR A 23 5.03 -12.42 3.29
N PRO A 24 5.75 -13.52 3.00
CA PRO A 24 7.16 -13.47 2.56
C PRO A 24 7.38 -12.64 1.27
N SER A 25 6.32 -12.37 0.50
CA SER A 25 6.37 -11.49 -0.67
C SER A 25 6.65 -10.04 -0.32
N LYS A 26 6.54 -9.62 0.95
CA LYS A 26 6.94 -8.30 1.44
C LYS A 26 8.33 -7.89 0.96
N LYS A 27 9.27 -8.85 0.89
CA LYS A 27 10.65 -8.65 0.41
C LYS A 27 10.73 -8.06 -1.01
N LEU A 28 9.72 -8.30 -1.85
CA LEU A 28 9.66 -7.78 -3.21
C LEU A 28 9.43 -6.26 -3.23
N PHE A 29 8.72 -5.73 -2.23
CA PHE A 29 8.57 -4.29 -2.03
C PHE A 29 9.80 -3.70 -1.34
N ASP A 30 10.26 -4.32 -0.25
CA ASP A 30 11.40 -3.83 0.56
C ASP A 30 12.70 -3.73 -0.26
N SER A 31 12.93 -4.65 -1.20
CA SER A 31 14.12 -4.66 -2.06
C SER A 31 14.16 -3.53 -3.11
N ARG A 32 13.07 -2.76 -3.25
CA ARG A 32 12.93 -1.72 -4.29
C ARG A 32 12.64 -0.38 -3.59
N PRO A 33 13.64 0.48 -3.36
CA PRO A 33 13.52 1.61 -2.43
C PRO A 33 12.37 2.58 -2.79
N HIS A 34 12.22 2.92 -4.08
CA HIS A 34 11.12 3.79 -4.52
C HIS A 34 9.74 3.12 -4.40
N VAL A 35 9.67 1.80 -4.64
CA VAL A 35 8.41 1.05 -4.47
C VAL A 35 8.07 0.92 -2.99
N SER A 36 9.06 0.63 -2.13
CA SER A 36 8.88 0.58 -0.68
C SER A 36 8.36 1.92 -0.14
N ALA A 37 9.00 3.03 -0.53
CA ALA A 37 8.55 4.38 -0.15
C ALA A 37 7.13 4.69 -0.67
N TRP A 38 6.81 4.31 -1.90
CA TRP A 38 5.46 4.45 -2.45
C TRP A 38 4.44 3.61 -1.67
N VAL A 39 4.74 2.35 -1.37
CA VAL A 39 3.87 1.47 -0.56
C VAL A 39 3.61 2.06 0.82
N ALA A 40 4.66 2.54 1.50
CA ALA A 40 4.51 3.22 2.79
C ALA A 40 3.58 4.44 2.68
N SER A 41 3.84 5.32 1.70
CA SER A 41 3.05 6.53 1.46
C SER A 41 1.55 6.24 1.21
N ILE A 42 1.22 5.22 0.41
CA ILE A 42 -0.19 4.92 0.12
C ILE A 42 -0.90 4.21 1.29
N THR A 43 -0.19 3.37 2.05
CA THR A 43 -0.78 2.58 3.16
C THR A 43 -0.94 3.40 4.45
N GLU A 44 -0.14 4.44 4.66
CA GLU A 44 -0.26 5.36 5.81
C GLU A 44 -1.44 6.35 5.70
N ARG A 45 -2.14 6.38 4.56
CA ARG A 45 -3.24 7.33 4.34
C ARG A 45 -4.39 7.07 5.34
N PRO A 46 -4.95 8.11 6.00
CA PRO A 46 -6.05 7.92 6.96
C PRO A 46 -7.27 7.20 6.39
N ALA A 47 -7.57 7.41 5.09
CA ALA A 47 -8.65 6.71 4.42
C ALA A 47 -8.42 5.19 4.34
N TRP A 48 -7.17 4.75 4.13
CA TRP A 48 -6.83 3.33 4.13
C TRP A 48 -6.92 2.74 5.53
N GLY A 49 -6.48 3.48 6.56
CA GLY A 49 -6.67 3.09 7.96
C GLY A 49 -8.14 2.82 8.33
N LYS A 50 -9.09 3.59 7.76
CA LYS A 50 -10.54 3.32 7.93
C LYS A 50 -10.96 1.99 7.29
N VAL A 51 -10.42 1.62 6.14
CA VAL A 51 -10.68 0.32 5.50
C VAL A 51 -10.16 -0.81 6.38
N LEU A 52 -8.93 -0.69 6.90
CA LEU A 52 -8.35 -1.71 7.79
C LEU A 52 -9.15 -1.89 9.09
N ALA A 53 -9.74 -0.82 9.62
CA ALA A 53 -10.60 -0.88 10.81
C ALA A 53 -11.92 -1.66 10.59
N LEU A 54 -12.33 -1.90 9.34
CA LEU A 54 -13.48 -2.73 9.00
C LEU A 54 -13.14 -4.22 8.91
N ILE A 55 -11.85 -4.58 8.95
CA ILE A 55 -11.40 -5.97 8.91
C ILE A 55 -11.61 -6.59 10.31
N PRO A 56 -12.27 -7.75 10.42
CA PRO A 56 -12.40 -8.47 11.69
C PRO A 56 -11.04 -8.78 12.31
N LYS A 57 -10.96 -8.69 13.65
CA LYS A 57 -9.77 -9.06 14.42
C LYS A 57 -9.69 -10.56 14.65
#